data_AF-A0A2J6IWD4-F1
#
_entry.id   AF-A0A2J6IWD4-F1
#
_cell.length_a   1.000
_cell.length_b   1.000
_cell.length_c   1.000
_cell.angle_alpha   90.00
_cell.angle_beta   90.00
_cell.angle_gamma   90.00
#
_symmetry.space_group_name_H-M   'P 1'
#
loop_
_entity.id
_entity.type
_entity.pdbx_description
1 polymer ?
#
loop_
_entity_poly.entity_id
_entity_poly.type
_entity_poly.pdbx_seq_one_letter_code
_entity_poly.pdbx_strand_id
1 'polypeptide(L)'
;MAQEEMTMRSVAITLAAVFCFAALIGLTACSDKGESGTELKRFPIETMQGIVDRRKVDFDNKNSVDGNGSVRLTVYRPTTYRLYETD
;
A
#
# COMPACT_ATOMS: atom_id res chain seq x y z
N MET A 1 -34.16 36.41 33.58
CA MET A 1 -33.38 36.56 32.32
C MET A 1 -31.92 36.10 32.42
N ALA A 2 -31.24 36.15 33.58
CA ALA A 2 -29.84 35.67 33.68
C ALA A 2 -29.68 34.12 33.76
N GLN A 3 -30.72 33.39 34.18
CA GLN A 3 -30.66 31.93 34.37
C GLN A 3 -30.76 31.14 33.04
N GLU A 4 -31.45 31.67 32.03
CA GLU A 4 -31.58 31.05 30.70
C GLU A 4 -30.32 31.23 29.84
N GLU A 5 -29.58 32.33 30.03
CA GLU A 5 -28.30 32.52 29.35
C GLU A 5 -27.23 31.55 29.84
N MET A 6 -27.22 31.22 31.14
CA MET A 6 -26.24 30.32 31.71
C MET A 6 -26.48 28.85 31.30
N THR A 7 -27.74 28.43 31.20
CA THR A 7 -28.09 27.08 30.71
C THR A 7 -27.80 26.93 29.23
N MET A 8 -28.05 27.96 28.42
CA MET A 8 -27.76 27.93 26.98
C MET A 8 -26.25 27.87 26.69
N ARG A 9 -25.43 28.58 27.46
CA ARG A 9 -23.96 28.50 27.37
C ARG A 9 -23.44 27.15 27.81
N SER A 10 -24.00 26.56 28.86
CA SER A 10 -23.62 25.22 29.33
C SER A 10 -23.94 24.14 28.29
N VAL A 11 -25.13 24.17 27.69
CA VAL A 11 -25.53 23.22 26.64
C VAL A 11 -24.66 23.37 25.38
N ALA A 12 -24.33 24.60 24.98
CA ALA A 12 -23.44 24.85 23.85
C ALA A 12 -22.02 24.29 24.09
N ILE A 13 -21.49 24.44 25.31
CA ILE A 13 -20.19 23.89 25.70
C ILE A 13 -20.22 22.35 25.67
N THR A 14 -21.28 21.73 26.18
CA THR A 14 -21.42 20.26 26.17
C THR A 14 -21.52 19.72 24.75
N LEU A 15 -22.31 20.36 23.87
CA LEU A 15 -22.42 19.95 22.46
C LEU A 15 -21.09 20.09 21.70
N ALA A 16 -20.37 21.19 21.91
CA ALA A 16 -19.06 21.41 21.31
C ALA A 16 -18.02 20.37 21.79
N ALA A 17 -18.03 20.03 23.08
CA ALA A 17 -17.14 19.02 23.64
C ALA A 17 -17.40 17.61 23.05
N VAL A 18 -18.68 17.22 22.90
CA VAL A 18 -19.06 15.93 22.30
C VAL A 18 -18.65 15.87 20.83
N PHE A 19 -18.85 16.95 20.07
CA PHE A 19 -18.44 17.02 18.67
C PHE A 19 -16.92 16.93 18.50
N CYS A 20 -16.14 17.64 19.33
CA CYS A 20 -14.69 17.55 19.32
C CYS A 20 -14.20 16.14 19.69
N PHE A 21 -14.82 15.49 20.66
CA PHE A 21 -14.44 14.13 21.06
C PHE A 21 -14.72 13.11 19.95
N ALA A 22 -15.87 13.22 19.27
CA ALA A 22 -16.19 12.38 18.12
C ALA A 22 -15.23 12.58 16.95
N ALA A 23 -14.81 13.83 16.67
CA ALA A 23 -13.84 14.14 15.63
C ALA A 23 -12.45 13.54 15.92
N LEU A 24 -12.02 13.54 17.19
CA LEU A 24 -10.74 12.94 17.58
C LEU A 24 -10.70 11.42 17.38
N ILE A 25 -11.82 10.73 17.61
CA ILE A 25 -11.92 9.27 17.41
C ILE A 25 -11.84 8.93 15.91
N GLY A 26 -12.49 9.72 15.05
CA GLY A 26 -12.50 9.51 13.60
C GLY A 26 -11.12 9.56 12.94
N LEU A 27 -10.18 10.34 13.50
CA LEU A 27 -8.81 10.44 12.98
C LEU A 27 -7.95 9.21 13.26
N THR A 28 -8.35 8.34 14.20
CA THR A 28 -7.58 7.12 14.54
C THR A 28 -8.05 5.86 13.81
N ALA A 29 -9.22 5.92 13.14
CA ALA A 29 -9.85 4.76 12.50
C ALA A 29 -9.30 4.44 11.10
N CYS A 30 -8.56 5.37 10.49
CA CYS A 30 -7.90 5.15 9.20
C CYS A 30 -6.42 4.79 9.41
N SER A 31 -6.15 3.75 10.19
CA SER A 31 -4.84 3.10 10.17
C SER A 31 -4.90 2.08 9.05
N ASP A 32 -4.55 2.52 7.84
CA ASP A 32 -4.18 1.64 6.74
C ASP A 32 -2.90 0.93 7.19
N LYS A 33 -3.05 -0.10 8.03
CA LYS A 33 -1.98 -1.05 8.32
C LYS A 33 -1.81 -1.79 7.02
N GLY A 34 -1.06 -1.17 6.11
CA GLY A 34 -0.61 -1.78 4.87
C GLY A 34 -0.02 -3.12 5.30
N GLU A 35 -0.77 -4.17 5.03
CA GLU A 35 -0.38 -5.53 5.33
C GLU A 35 0.82 -5.76 4.42
N SER A 36 2.01 -5.50 4.97
CA SER A 36 3.25 -5.77 4.27
C SER A 36 3.30 -7.27 4.15
N GLY A 37 2.85 -7.78 3.00
CA GLY A 37 2.87 -9.21 2.72
C GLY A 37 4.23 -9.77 3.14
N THR A 38 4.22 -10.87 3.88
CA THR A 38 5.48 -11.50 4.28
C THR A 38 6.17 -11.98 3.01
N GLU A 39 7.34 -11.41 2.72
CA GLU A 39 8.17 -11.84 1.60
C GLU A 39 8.57 -13.30 1.83
N LEU A 40 8.02 -14.22 1.03
CA LEU A 40 8.31 -15.65 1.17
C LEU A 40 9.71 -16.00 0.65
N LYS A 41 10.10 -15.42 -0.48
CA LYS A 41 11.39 -15.67 -1.12
C LYS A 41 11.73 -14.57 -2.12
N ARG A 42 13.01 -14.17 -2.14
CA ARG A 42 13.54 -13.20 -3.10
C ARG A 42 14.14 -13.91 -4.30
N PHE A 43 13.76 -13.48 -5.50
CA PHE A 43 14.37 -13.92 -6.76
C PHE A 43 14.94 -12.68 -7.47
N PRO A 44 16.12 -12.21 -7.04
CA PRO A 44 16.69 -10.99 -7.59
C PRO A 44 17.05 -11.20 -9.06
N ILE A 45 16.75 -10.21 -9.89
CA ILE A 45 17.07 -10.23 -11.32
C ILE A 45 18.26 -9.31 -11.54
N GLU A 46 19.45 -9.76 -11.15
CA GLU A 46 20.69 -9.02 -11.40
C GLU A 46 21.23 -9.31 -12.80
N THR A 47 20.94 -10.51 -13.30
CA THR A 47 21.35 -10.99 -14.62
C THR A 47 20.27 -11.93 -15.16
N MET A 48 20.32 -12.24 -16.46
CA MET A 48 19.41 -13.24 -17.05
C MET A 48 19.73 -14.68 -16.60
N GLN A 49 20.76 -14.91 -15.76
CA GLN A 49 21.10 -16.25 -15.25
C GLN A 49 19.94 -16.81 -14.42
N GLY A 50 19.61 -18.08 -14.62
CA GLY A 50 18.53 -18.75 -13.88
C GLY A 50 17.11 -18.51 -14.42
N ILE A 51 16.91 -17.55 -15.34
CA ILE A 51 15.63 -17.43 -16.04
C ILE A 51 15.47 -18.59 -17.02
N VAL A 52 14.35 -19.31 -16.97
CA VAL A 52 14.08 -20.45 -17.87
C VAL A 52 13.82 -19.97 -19.30
N ASP A 53 12.87 -19.05 -19.49
CA ASP A 53 12.46 -18.54 -20.81
C ASP A 53 13.32 -17.35 -21.32
N ARG A 54 14.65 -17.42 -21.25
CA ARG A 54 15.57 -16.29 -21.52
C ARG A 54 15.37 -15.57 -22.86
N ARG A 55 14.87 -16.25 -23.89
CA ARG A 55 14.69 -15.68 -25.25
C ARG A 55 13.36 -14.96 -25.45
N LYS A 56 12.43 -15.08 -24.50
CA LYS A 56 11.09 -14.48 -24.60
C LYS A 56 10.93 -13.25 -23.71
N VAL A 57 11.99 -12.90 -22.99
CA VAL A 57 11.98 -11.90 -21.93
C VAL A 57 13.21 -11.01 -22.11
N ASP A 58 13.01 -9.71 -21.90
CA ASP A 58 14.08 -8.73 -22.02
C ASP A 58 14.50 -8.24 -20.63
N PHE A 59 15.80 -7.96 -20.46
CA PHE A 59 16.30 -7.33 -19.25
C PHE A 59 16.13 -5.81 -19.34
N ASP A 60 15.56 -5.21 -18.31
CA ASP A 60 15.28 -3.77 -18.24
C ASP A 60 15.92 -3.14 -17.01
N ASN A 61 17.00 -2.39 -17.23
CA ASN A 61 17.73 -1.66 -16.19
C ASN A 61 17.14 -0.29 -15.85
N LYS A 62 16.14 0.19 -16.60
CA LYS A 62 15.57 1.53 -16.39
C LYS A 62 14.42 1.51 -15.40
N ASN A 63 13.63 0.43 -15.40
CA ASN A 63 12.45 0.29 -14.56
C ASN A 63 12.73 -0.81 -13.54
N SER A 64 13.24 -0.45 -12.36
CA SER A 64 13.57 -1.41 -11.29
C SER A 64 13.13 -0.87 -9.93
N VAL A 65 12.59 -1.75 -9.09
CA VAL A 65 12.13 -1.41 -7.74
C VAL A 65 13.28 -1.45 -6.74
N ASP A 66 14.22 -2.38 -6.93
CA ASP A 66 15.37 -2.59 -6.04
C ASP A 66 16.69 -2.01 -6.61
N GLY A 67 16.68 -1.51 -7.83
CA GLY A 67 17.83 -0.92 -8.51
C GLY A 67 18.70 -1.93 -9.27
N ASN A 68 18.36 -3.23 -9.23
CA ASN A 68 19.16 -4.29 -9.86
C ASN A 68 18.71 -4.65 -11.28
N GLY A 69 17.63 -4.03 -11.76
CA GLY A 69 16.99 -4.33 -13.04
C GLY A 69 15.61 -4.96 -12.87
N SER A 70 14.98 -5.32 -13.99
CA SER A 70 13.71 -6.05 -14.03
C SER A 70 13.59 -6.88 -15.29
N VAL A 71 12.60 -7.78 -15.30
CA VAL A 71 12.19 -8.52 -16.51
C VAL A 71 11.04 -7.79 -17.18
N ARG A 72 11.23 -7.47 -18.46
CA ARG A 72 10.19 -6.93 -19.33
C ARG A 72 9.58 -8.05 -20.17
N LEU A 73 8.26 -8.15 -20.10
CA LEU A 73 7.45 -9.07 -20.89
C LEU A 73 6.62 -8.26 -21.90
N THR A 74 6.75 -8.60 -23.19
CA THR A 74 5.89 -8.03 -24.23
C THR A 74 4.95 -9.13 -24.73
N VAL A 75 3.65 -9.00 -24.45
CA VAL A 75 2.66 -10.06 -24.67
C VAL A 75 1.51 -9.56 -25.55
N TYR A 76 1.14 -10.33 -26.58
CA TYR A 76 0.07 -9.98 -27.53
C TYR A 76 -1.16 -10.88 -27.44
N ARG A 77 -1.06 -11.99 -26.71
CA ARG A 77 -2.11 -13.01 -26.47
C ARG A 77 -1.85 -13.68 -25.12
N PRO A 78 -2.85 -14.37 -24.52
CA PRO A 78 -2.65 -15.14 -23.29
C PRO A 78 -1.46 -16.11 -23.44
N THR A 79 -0.43 -15.91 -22.62
CA THR A 79 0.87 -16.60 -22.73
C THR A 79 1.39 -16.92 -21.33
N THR A 80 1.97 -18.11 -21.15
CA THR A 80 2.63 -18.52 -19.90
C THR A 80 4.14 -18.37 -20.04
N TYR A 81 4.78 -17.77 -19.03
CA TYR A 81 6.24 -17.61 -18.94
C TYR A 81 6.77 -18.35 -17.72
N ARG A 82 7.76 -19.22 -17.92
CA ARG A 82 8.50 -19.84 -16.82
C ARG A 82 9.71 -18.97 -16.51
N LEU A 83 9.74 -18.40 -15.31
CA LEU A 83 10.85 -17.55 -14.88
C LEU A 83 11.87 -18.35 -14.08
N TYR A 84 11.48 -18.95 -12.95
CA TYR A 84 12.39 -19.72 -12.09
C TYR A 84 11.87 -21.14 -11.87
N GLU A 85 12.80 -22.05 -11.61
CA GLU A 85 12.51 -23.34 -10.99
C GLU A 85 12.91 -23.26 -9.51
N THR A 86 12.08 -23.83 -8.64
CA THR A 86 12.26 -23.76 -7.19
C THR A 86 12.02 -25.15 -6.62
N ASP A 87 12.92 -25.60 -5.76
CA ASP A 87 12.74 -26.81 -4.94
C ASP A 87 11.83 -26.54 -3.73
#